data_AF-A0A847NEF4-F1
#
_entry.id   AF-A0A847NEF4-F1
#
_cell.length_a   1.000
_cell.length_b   1.000
_cell.length_c   1.000
_cell.angle_alpha   90.00
_cell.angle_beta   90.00
_cell.angle_gamma   90.00
#
_symmetry.space_group_name_H-M   'P 1'
#
loop_
_entity.id
_entity.type
_entity.pdbx_description
1 polymer ?
#
loop_
_entity_poly.entity_id
_entity_poly.type
_entity_poly.pdbx_seq_one_letter_code
_entity_poly.pdbx_strand_id
1 'polypeptide(L)'
;MRVLILANIDMGLYKFRRELLEELVKENEVYFCVPDGEFVESIKEIGCKFVPCTLMNRHGTNPIQELKLISFYKKVLREIKPDIVFTYTIKCNAYGGMACASLGVPYVANVTGLGTAIEKEMM
;
A
#
# COMPACT_ATOMS: atom_id res chain seq x y z
N MET A 1 -9.93 12.30 -8.70
CA MET A 1 -9.85 12.12 -7.23
C MET A 1 -8.39 11.90 -6.81
N ARG A 2 -8.06 11.97 -5.52
CA ARG A 2 -6.79 11.49 -4.98
C ARG A 2 -6.91 10.05 -4.54
N VAL A 3 -6.15 9.16 -5.17
CA VAL A 3 -6.12 7.74 -4.85
C VAL A 3 -4.78 7.43 -4.21
N LEU A 4 -4.76 6.77 -3.06
CA LEU A 4 -3.52 6.30 -2.44
C LEU A 4 -3.46 4.77 -2.46
N ILE A 5 -2.31 4.24 -2.85
CA ILE A 5 -2.03 2.81 -2.86
C ILE A 5 -0.97 2.49 -1.81
N LEU A 6 -1.29 1.61 -0.85
CA LEU A 6 -0.34 1.13 0.16
C LEU A 6 0.07 -0.31 -0.16
N ALA A 7 1.36 -0.54 -0.44
CA ALA A 7 1.90 -1.87 -0.70
C ALA A 7 3.23 -2.08 0.04
N ASN A 8 3.61 -3.34 0.24
CA ASN A 8 4.82 -3.71 0.98
C ASN A 8 6.07 -3.86 0.09
N ILE A 9 5.88 -3.93 -1.23
CA ILE A 9 6.92 -3.99 -2.26
C ILE A 9 6.42 -3.33 -3.55
N ASP A 10 7.32 -2.62 -4.22
CA ASP A 10 7.17 -2.03 -5.54
C ASP A 10 6.98 -3.09 -6.66
N MET A 11 7.79 -4.15 -6.67
CA MET A 11 7.73 -5.23 -7.67
C MET A 11 6.35 -5.88 -7.75
N GLY A 12 5.74 -6.19 -6.61
CA GLY A 12 4.39 -6.78 -6.57
C GLY A 12 3.32 -5.80 -7.06
N LEU A 13 3.46 -4.52 -6.72
CA LEU A 13 2.55 -3.50 -7.24
C LEU A 13 2.69 -3.35 -8.76
N TYR A 14 3.92 -3.27 -9.27
CA TYR A 14 4.16 -3.13 -10.70
C TYR A 14 3.74 -4.36 -11.50
N LYS A 15 4.13 -5.57 -11.09
CA LYS A 15 3.87 -6.78 -11.90
C LYS A 15 2.41 -7.24 -11.89
N PHE A 16 1.66 -6.98 -10.81
CA PHE A 16 0.31 -7.51 -10.65
C PHE A 16 -0.79 -6.47 -10.73
N ARG A 17 -0.45 -5.17 -10.68
CA ARG A 17 -1.43 -4.07 -10.62
C ARG A 17 -1.12 -2.92 -11.56
N ARG A 18 -0.18 -3.08 -12.48
CA ARG A 18 0.18 -2.03 -13.43
C ARG A 18 -1.03 -1.57 -14.25
N GLU A 19 -1.85 -2.47 -14.76
CA GLU A 19 -3.02 -2.13 -15.57
C GLU A 19 -4.04 -1.30 -14.76
N LEU A 20 -4.17 -1.60 -13.47
CA LEU A 20 -4.99 -0.80 -12.55
C LEU A 20 -4.39 0.60 -12.36
N LEU A 21 -3.06 0.71 -12.20
CA LEU A 21 -2.39 2.01 -12.10
C LEU A 21 -2.61 2.84 -13.37
N GLU A 22 -2.40 2.23 -14.54
CA GLU A 22 -2.57 2.83 -15.86
C GLU A 22 -4.02 3.32 -16.10
N GLU A 23 -5.02 2.59 -15.60
CA GLU A 23 -6.41 3.04 -15.69
C GLU A 23 -6.71 4.18 -14.71
N LEU A 24 -6.26 4.06 -13.46
CA LEU A 24 -6.54 5.06 -12.42
C LEU A 24 -5.94 6.43 -12.76
N VAL A 25 -4.71 6.48 -13.28
CA VAL A 25 -4.01 7.75 -13.59
C VAL A 25 -4.69 8.56 -14.71
N LYS A 26 -5.56 7.96 -15.54
CA LYS A 26 -6.25 8.67 -16.62
C LYS A 26 -7.15 9.79 -16.09
N GLU A 27 -7.78 9.58 -14.94
CA GLU A 27 -8.76 10.51 -14.36
C GLU A 27 -8.44 10.91 -12.91
N ASN A 28 -7.37 10.37 -12.33
CA ASN A 28 -7.06 10.53 -10.91
C ASN A 28 -5.61 10.91 -10.64
N GLU A 29 -5.40 11.61 -9.54
CA GLU A 29 -4.10 11.85 -8.96
C GLU A 29 -3.74 10.63 -8.09
N VAL A 30 -2.91 9.75 -8.63
CA VAL A 30 -2.55 8.47 -7.98
C VAL A 30 -1.24 8.61 -7.22
N TYR A 31 -1.26 8.25 -5.94
CA TYR A 31 -0.10 8.11 -5.08
C TYR A 31 0.15 6.64 -4.78
N PHE A 32 1.41 6.25 -4.66
CA PHE A 32 1.78 4.92 -4.19
C PHE A 32 2.82 5.03 -3.07
N CYS A 33 2.59 4.29 -2.00
CA CYS A 33 3.45 4.24 -0.84
C CYS A 33 4.00 2.84 -0.64
N VAL A 34 5.29 2.69 -0.95
CA VAL A 34 6.05 1.45 -0.90
C VAL A 34 7.47 1.74 -0.42
N PRO A 35 8.20 0.74 0.09
CA PRO A 35 9.66 0.85 0.23
C PRO A 35 10.30 1.17 -1.11
N ASP A 36 11.37 1.96 -1.09
CA ASP A 36 12.13 2.26 -2.30
C ASP A 36 12.72 0.97 -2.90
N GLY A 37 12.69 0.87 -4.22
CA GLY A 37 12.99 -0.36 -4.96
C GLY A 37 13.11 -0.14 -6.47
N GLU A 38 13.48 -1.20 -7.19
CA GLU A 38 13.84 -1.17 -8.62
C GLU A 38 12.71 -0.69 -9.55
N PHE A 39 11.44 -0.90 -9.17
CA PHE A 39 10.27 -0.58 -9.98
C PHE A 39 9.64 0.78 -9.64
N VAL A 40 10.18 1.53 -8.68
CA VAL A 40 9.65 2.85 -8.30
C VAL A 40 9.63 3.81 -9.48
N GLU A 41 10.72 3.89 -10.25
CA GLU A 41 10.77 4.77 -11.42
C GLU A 41 9.80 4.32 -12.51
N SER A 42 9.68 3.01 -12.76
CA SER A 42 8.69 2.49 -13.72
C SER A 42 7.25 2.80 -13.31
N ILE A 43 6.94 2.81 -12.00
CA ILE A 43 5.62 3.22 -11.50
C ILE A 43 5.41 4.73 -11.65
N LYS A 44 6.46 5.54 -11.46
CA LYS A 44 6.40 6.99 -11.70
C LYS A 44 6.17 7.32 -13.18
N GLU A 45 6.76 6.56 -14.10
CA GLU A 45 6.57 6.69 -15.55
C GLU A 45 5.12 6.45 -15.98
N ILE A 46 4.36 5.62 -15.24
CA ILE A 46 2.91 5.46 -15.44
C ILE A 46 2.15 6.76 -15.10
N GLY A 47 2.72 7.66 -14.30
CA GLY A 47 2.10 8.90 -13.85
C GLY A 47 1.75 8.90 -12.36
N CYS A 48 2.17 7.89 -11.60
CA CYS A 48 1.93 7.81 -10.17
C CYS A 48 2.95 8.63 -9.36
N LYS A 49 2.52 9.18 -8.22
CA LYS A 49 3.36 9.96 -7.30
C LYS A 49 3.91 9.09 -6.18
N PHE A 50 5.23 9.02 -6.09
CA PHE A 50 5.91 8.17 -5.12
C PHE A 50 5.92 8.77 -3.70
N VAL A 51 5.61 7.92 -2.71
CA VAL A 51 5.66 8.23 -1.28
C VAL A 51 6.52 7.16 -0.58
N PRO A 52 7.80 7.43 -0.28
CA PRO A 52 8.69 6.40 0.26
C PRO A 52 8.23 5.92 1.63
N CYS A 53 8.03 4.60 1.77
CA CYS A 53 7.73 3.97 3.05
C CYS A 53 9.03 3.48 3.72
N THR A 54 9.53 4.24 4.68
CA THR A 54 10.82 3.96 5.37
C THR A 54 10.70 3.02 6.57
N LEU A 55 9.48 2.67 6.99
CA LEU A 55 9.22 1.89 8.20
C LEU A 55 8.68 0.49 7.94
N MET A 56 8.49 0.12 6.68
CA MET A 56 7.99 -1.19 6.31
C MET A 56 9.06 -2.26 6.54
N ASN A 57 8.80 -3.15 7.49
CA ASN A 57 9.59 -4.36 7.68
C ASN A 57 8.69 -5.56 7.36
N ARG A 58 9.00 -6.35 6.32
CA ARG A 58 8.09 -7.43 5.86
C ARG A 58 7.99 -8.60 6.84
N HIS A 59 9.06 -8.93 7.55
CA HIS A 59 9.13 -10.09 8.45
C HIS A 59 9.15 -9.72 9.94
N GLY A 60 9.24 -8.43 10.26
CA GLY A 60 9.22 -7.97 11.65
C GLY A 60 7.88 -8.28 12.33
N THR A 61 7.94 -8.64 13.61
CA THR A 61 6.78 -8.80 14.49
C THR A 61 6.85 -7.88 15.70
N ASN A 62 7.77 -6.90 15.67
CA ASN A 62 8.03 -6.00 16.79
C ASN A 62 6.87 -5.00 16.94
N PRO A 63 6.09 -5.05 18.04
CA PRO A 63 4.89 -4.21 18.19
C PRO A 63 5.18 -2.70 18.12
N ILE A 64 6.35 -2.26 18.60
CA ILE A 64 6.75 -0.86 18.57
C ILE A 64 6.99 -0.39 17.13
N GLN A 65 7.57 -1.24 16.28
CA GLN A 65 7.76 -0.92 14.86
C GLN A 65 6.42 -0.83 14.12
N GLU A 66 5.48 -1.72 14.45
CA GLU A 66 4.15 -1.72 13.84
C GLU A 66 3.35 -0.46 14.25
N LEU A 67 3.43 -0.03 15.51
CA LEU A 67 2.81 1.23 15.96
C LEU A 67 3.41 2.46 15.25
N LYS A 68 4.72 2.45 15.00
CA LYS A 68 5.39 3.49 14.20
C LYS A 68 4.89 3.49 12.75
N LEU A 69 4.68 2.31 12.15
CA LEU A 69 4.14 2.18 10.80
C LEU A 69 2.71 2.72 10.70
N ILE A 70 1.83 2.38 11.65
CA ILE A 70 0.47 2.96 11.73
C ILE A 70 0.54 4.49 11.83
N SER A 71 1.42 5.01 12.69
CA SER A 71 1.59 6.46 12.89
C SER A 71 2.09 7.15 11.62
N PHE A 72 3.00 6.50 10.88
CA PHE A 72 3.46 6.96 9.58
C PHE A 72 2.34 6.99 8.55
N TYR A 73 1.51 5.95 8.45
CA TYR A 73 0.36 5.96 7.55
C TYR A 73 -0.63 7.07 7.90
N LYS A 74 -0.91 7.31 9.19
CA LYS A 74 -1.75 8.45 9.59
C LYS A 74 -1.17 9.79 9.15
N LYS A 75 0.15 9.95 9.18
CA LYS A 75 0.84 11.15 8.66
C LYS A 75 0.63 11.28 7.15
N VAL A 76 0.92 10.23 6.39
CA VAL A 76 0.74 10.18 4.93
C VAL A 76 -0.71 10.51 4.53
N LEU A 77 -1.69 9.91 5.21
CA LEU A 77 -3.11 10.15 4.96
C LEU A 77 -3.51 11.61 5.21
N ARG A 78 -2.98 12.25 6.26
CA ARG A 78 -3.26 13.66 6.56
C ARG A 78 -2.59 14.63 5.58
N GLU A 79 -1.43 14.27 5.05
CA GLU A 79 -0.70 15.09 4.08
C GLU A 79 -1.34 15.01 2.68
N ILE A 80 -1.63 13.79 2.21
CA ILE A 80 -2.19 13.57 0.87
C ILE A 80 -3.69 13.89 0.83
N LYS A 81 -4.42 13.57 1.91
CA LYS A 81 -5.89 13.61 1.98
C LYS A 81 -6.53 12.84 0.82
N PRO A 82 -6.28 11.53 0.70
CA PRO A 82 -6.85 10.74 -0.37
C PRO A 82 -8.36 10.60 -0.21
N ASP A 83 -9.08 10.56 -1.32
CA ASP A 83 -10.52 10.28 -1.36
C ASP A 83 -10.79 8.77 -1.13
N ILE A 84 -9.82 7.92 -1.53
CA ILE A 84 -9.87 6.47 -1.32
C ILE A 84 -8.47 5.87 -1.24
N VAL A 85 -8.34 4.81 -0.43
CA VAL A 85 -7.08 4.07 -0.25
C VAL A 85 -7.23 2.61 -0.67
N PHE A 86 -6.33 2.11 -1.51
CA PHE A 86 -6.20 0.68 -1.78
C PHE A 86 -5.03 0.12 -0.97
N THR A 87 -5.32 -0.83 -0.08
CA THR A 87 -4.29 -1.50 0.69
C THR A 87 -4.00 -2.87 0.10
N TYR A 88 -2.72 -3.22 0.03
CA TYR A 88 -2.24 -4.48 -0.56
C TYR A 88 -1.40 -5.25 0.43
N THR A 89 -1.63 -6.56 0.52
CA THR A 89 -0.94 -7.48 1.43
C THR A 89 -1.33 -7.28 2.90
N ILE A 90 -1.02 -8.30 3.72
CA ILE A 90 -1.50 -8.43 5.10
C ILE A 90 -1.16 -7.18 5.95
N LYS A 91 0.09 -6.71 5.92
CA LYS A 91 0.51 -5.57 6.76
C LYS A 91 -0.13 -4.25 6.37
N CYS A 92 -0.22 -3.95 5.08
CA CYS A 92 -0.89 -2.72 4.65
C CYS A 92 -2.40 -2.81 4.89
N ASN A 93 -3.02 -3.98 4.68
CA ASN A 93 -4.44 -4.18 4.98
C ASN A 93 -4.74 -3.99 6.46
N ALA A 94 -3.92 -4.56 7.35
CA ALA A 94 -4.07 -4.39 8.78
C ALA A 94 -3.77 -2.95 9.21
N TYR A 95 -2.52 -2.49 9.05
CA TYR A 95 -2.06 -1.25 9.65
C TYR A 95 -2.46 0.00 8.85
N GLY A 96 -2.47 -0.10 7.52
CA GLY A 96 -3.03 0.93 6.66
C GLY A 96 -4.55 1.04 6.83
N GLY A 97 -5.25 -0.09 6.88
CA GLY A 97 -6.69 -0.13 7.17
C GLY A 97 -7.04 0.48 8.53
N MET A 98 -6.30 0.13 9.59
CA MET A 98 -6.44 0.76 10.92
C MET A 98 -6.22 2.28 10.87
N ALA A 99 -5.21 2.74 10.12
CA ALA A 99 -4.95 4.17 9.95
C ALA A 99 -6.12 4.87 9.23
N CYS A 100 -6.62 4.28 8.15
CA CYS A 100 -7.77 4.79 7.38
C CYS A 100 -9.03 4.86 8.24
N ALA A 101 -9.37 3.77 8.93
CA ALA A 101 -10.53 3.70 9.83
C ALA A 101 -10.46 4.77 10.93
N SER A 102 -9.28 4.99 11.53
CA SER A 102 -9.12 6.00 12.59
C SER A 102 -9.26 7.45 12.11
N LEU A 103 -9.20 7.69 10.80
CA LEU A 103 -9.30 9.01 10.18
C LEU A 103 -10.59 9.16 9.34
N GLY A 104 -11.45 8.14 9.29
CA GLY A 104 -12.65 8.13 8.47
C GLY A 104 -12.38 8.14 6.96
N VAL A 105 -11.20 7.69 6.53
CA VAL A 105 -10.83 7.63 5.10
C VAL A 105 -11.34 6.30 4.52
N PRO A 106 -12.12 6.32 3.42
CA PRO A 106 -12.56 5.10 2.74
C PRO A 106 -11.37 4.27 2.25
N TYR A 107 -11.41 2.94 2.45
CA TYR A 107 -10.37 2.05 1.97
C TYR A 107 -10.91 0.71 1.48
N VAL A 108 -10.18 0.09 0.54
CA VAL A 108 -10.46 -1.22 -0.03
C VAL A 108 -9.26 -2.13 0.24
N ALA A 109 -9.46 -3.16 1.05
CA ALA A 109 -8.45 -4.15 1.34
C ALA A 109 -8.32 -5.16 0.20
N ASN A 110 -7.09 -5.42 -0.24
CA ASN A 110 -6.80 -6.39 -1.29
C ASN A 110 -5.84 -7.46 -0.81
N VAL A 111 -6.26 -8.72 -0.92
CA VAL A 111 -5.48 -9.90 -0.53
C VAL A 111 -5.11 -10.67 -1.79
N THR A 112 -3.82 -10.98 -1.94
CA THR A 112 -3.29 -11.79 -3.04
C THR A 112 -3.10 -13.24 -2.60
N GLY A 113 -3.62 -14.18 -3.38
CA GLY A 113 -3.54 -15.63 -3.08
C GLY A 113 -4.54 -16.09 -2.02
N LEU A 114 -4.49 -17.38 -1.67
CA LEU A 114 -5.36 -17.99 -0.65
C LEU A 114 -4.93 -17.63 0.78
N GLY A 115 -3.70 -17.12 0.95
CA GLY A 115 -3.10 -16.85 2.25
C GLY A 115 -2.54 -18.11 2.91
N THR A 116 -1.55 -17.93 3.78
CA THR A 116 -0.86 -19.02 4.48
C THR A 116 -1.78 -19.82 5.42
N ALA A 117 -2.93 -19.27 5.79
CA ALA A 117 -3.93 -19.97 6.60
C ALA A 117 -4.63 -21.11 5.83
N ILE A 118 -4.65 -21.05 4.49
CA ILE A 118 -5.31 -22.04 3.62
C ILE A 118 -4.29 -22.89 2.86
N GLU A 119 -3.05 -22.41 2.73
CA GLU A 119 -1.95 -23.12 2.09
C GLU A 119 -1.60 -24.39 2.89
N LYS A 120 -2.12 -25.54 2.45
CA LYS A 120 -1.67 -26.85 2.94
C LYS A 120 -0.22 -27.04 2.49
N GLU A 121 0.67 -27.36 3.42
CA GLU A 121 1.97 -27.95 3.08
C GLU A 121 1.70 -29.18 2.20
N MET A 122 2.09 -29.09 0.92
CA MET A 122 2.21 -30.28 0.08
C MET A 122 3.41 -31.05 0.61
N MET A 123 3.13 -32.00 1.51
CA MET A 123 4.09 -33.01 1.99
C MET A 123 4.37 -34.04 0.91
#